data_AF-A0A6J1LN46-F1
#
_entry.id   AF-A0A6J1LN46-F1
#
_cell.length_a   1.000
_cell.length_b   1.000
_cell.length_c   1.000
_cell.angle_alpha   90.00
_cell.angle_beta   90.00
_cell.angle_gamma   90.00
#
_symmetry.space_group_name_H-M   'P 1'
#
loop_
_entity.id
_entity.type
_entity.pdbx_description
1 polymer ?
#
loop_
_entity_poly.entity_id
_entity_poly.type
_entity_poly.pdbx_seq_one_letter_code
_entity_poly.pdbx_strand_id
1 'polypeptide(L)'
;MNSIGDDCNELKKQYDACFNNWFSERFLKGETDDSVCAPIFKVYQECVKRAMREQKIELREIETDYTTASEFDNNNNSSTTGNSAPAW
;
A
#
# COMPACT_ATOMS: atom_id res chain seq x y z
N MET A 1 -9.58 15.24 2.02
CA MET A 1 -8.57 14.80 1.04
C MET A 1 -9.27 14.15 -0.13
N ASN A 2 -8.78 14.39 -1.35
CA ASN A 2 -9.29 13.71 -2.53
C ASN A 2 -8.63 12.34 -2.68
N SER A 3 -9.29 11.43 -3.38
CA SER A 3 -8.75 10.16 -3.83
C SER A 3 -7.90 10.36 -5.09
N ILE A 4 -7.27 9.27 -5.54
CA ILE A 4 -6.46 9.24 -6.76
C ILE A 4 -7.29 9.44 -8.03
N GLY A 5 -8.54 8.92 -8.03
CA GLY A 5 -9.53 9.16 -9.07
C GLY A 5 -10.65 10.04 -8.52
N ASP A 6 -11.06 11.04 -9.30
CA ASP A 6 -12.12 11.98 -8.87
C ASP A 6 -13.47 11.30 -8.66
N ASP A 7 -13.72 10.23 -9.41
CA ASP A 7 -14.88 9.34 -9.28
C ASP A 7 -14.89 8.54 -7.96
N CYS A 8 -13.71 8.31 -7.36
CA CYS A 8 -13.57 7.62 -6.09
C CYS A 8 -13.71 8.54 -4.87
N ASN A 9 -13.82 9.86 -5.05
CA ASN A 9 -13.85 10.84 -3.95
C ASN A 9 -15.02 10.61 -2.98
N GLU A 10 -16.20 10.32 -3.49
CA GLU A 10 -17.38 10.12 -2.65
C GLU A 10 -17.32 8.79 -1.89
N LEU A 11 -16.88 7.72 -2.56
CA LEU A 11 -16.62 6.43 -1.93
C LEU A 11 -15.56 6.53 -0.83
N LYS A 12 -14.50 7.33 -1.06
CA LYS A 12 -13.47 7.62 -0.06
C LYS A 12 -14.06 8.27 1.18
N LYS A 13 -14.87 9.32 1.02
CA LYS A 13 -15.49 10.02 2.16
C LYS A 13 -16.34 9.09 3.01
N GLN A 14 -17.14 8.24 2.37
CA GLN A 14 -17.99 7.27 3.07
C GLN A 14 -17.16 6.22 3.82
N TYR A 15 -16.13 5.68 3.17
CA TYR A 15 -15.23 4.73 3.80
C TYR A 15 -14.46 5.36 4.96
N ASP A 16 -13.85 6.54 4.77
CA ASP A 16 -13.07 7.24 5.80
C ASP A 16 -13.96 7.56 7.03
N ALA A 17 -15.20 8.00 6.81
CA ALA A 17 -16.13 8.27 7.90
C ALA A 17 -16.51 6.99 8.67
N CYS A 18 -16.79 5.89 7.97
CA CYS A 18 -17.07 4.59 8.58
C CYS A 18 -15.87 4.10 9.39
N PHE A 19 -14.68 4.11 8.77
CA PHE A 19 -13.44 3.63 9.36
C PHE A 19 -13.08 4.44 10.60
N ASN A 20 -13.14 5.77 10.56
CA ASN A 20 -12.81 6.59 11.72
C ASN A 20 -13.74 6.32 12.90
N ASN A 21 -15.04 6.19 12.64
CA ASN A 21 -16.01 5.84 13.68
C ASN A 21 -15.74 4.43 14.26
N TRP A 22 -15.53 3.44 13.39
CA TRP A 22 -15.18 2.09 13.81
C TRP A 22 -13.86 2.05 14.60
N PHE A 23 -12.86 2.78 14.14
CA PHE A 23 -11.54 2.82 14.75
C PHE A 23 -11.62 3.37 16.18
N SER A 24 -12.28 4.51 16.36
CA SER A 24 -12.43 5.15 17.68
C SER A 24 -13.34 4.36 18.62
N GLU A 25 -14.46 3.83 18.13
CA GLU A 25 -15.48 3.24 19.00
C GLU A 25 -15.30 1.74 19.25
N ARG A 26 -14.59 1.02 18.38
CA ARG A 26 -14.44 -0.44 18.40
C ARG A 26 -12.99 -0.86 18.52
N PHE A 27 -12.17 -0.52 17.51
CA PHE A 27 -10.79 -0.99 17.42
C PHE A 27 -9.94 -0.58 18.62
N LEU A 28 -9.97 0.69 19.01
CA LEU A 28 -9.23 1.18 20.18
C LEU A 28 -9.71 0.61 21.51
N LYS A 29 -10.91 0.01 21.55
CA LYS A 29 -11.47 -0.67 22.73
C LYS A 29 -11.23 -2.18 22.70
N GLY A 30 -10.52 -2.69 21.70
CA GLY A 30 -10.15 -4.10 21.55
C GLY A 30 -11.11 -4.92 20.69
N GLU A 31 -12.15 -4.32 20.10
CA GLU A 31 -13.04 -5.00 19.15
C GLU A 31 -12.44 -4.91 17.74
N THR A 32 -12.02 -6.05 17.18
CA THR A 32 -11.28 -6.11 15.90
C THR A 32 -12.14 -6.51 14.70
N ASP A 33 -13.45 -6.68 14.87
CA ASP A 33 -14.37 -7.01 13.77
C ASP A 33 -14.55 -5.81 12.83
N ASP A 34 -13.96 -5.88 11.65
CA ASP A 34 -13.95 -4.84 10.60
C ASP A 34 -15.09 -4.98 9.59
N SER A 35 -15.98 -5.96 9.77
CA SER A 35 -17.07 -6.28 8.84
C SER A 35 -18.01 -5.11 8.57
N VAL A 36 -18.12 -4.17 9.51
CA VAL A 36 -18.99 -2.98 9.42
C VAL A 36 -18.65 -2.12 8.21
N CYS A 37 -17.37 -1.91 7.92
CA CYS A 37 -16.93 -1.05 6.82
C CYS A 37 -16.49 -1.84 5.56
N ALA A 38 -16.37 -3.17 5.66
CA ALA A 38 -15.90 -4.03 4.58
C ALA A 38 -16.67 -3.88 3.25
N PRO A 39 -18.02 -3.76 3.22
CA PRO A 39 -18.76 -3.57 1.97
C PRO A 39 -18.41 -2.26 1.27
N ILE A 40 -18.28 -1.16 2.03
CA ILE A 40 -17.93 0.17 1.52
C ILE A 40 -16.48 0.15 1.03
N PHE A 41 -15.60 -0.46 1.82
CA PHE A 41 -14.19 -0.61 1.48
C PHE A 41 -13.99 -1.35 0.16
N LYS A 42 -14.72 -2.45 -0.06
CA LYS A 42 -14.62 -3.24 -1.29
C LYS A 42 -14.87 -2.39 -2.54
N VAL A 43 -15.97 -1.63 -2.55
CA VAL A 43 -16.34 -0.77 -3.69
C VAL A 43 -15.33 0.37 -3.88
N TYR A 44 -14.89 1.01 -2.78
CA TYR A 44 -13.86 2.02 -2.82
C TYR A 44 -12.52 1.48 -3.37
N GLN A 45 -12.09 0.31 -2.87
CA GLN A 45 -10.85 -0.35 -3.27
C GLN A 45 -10.85 -0.73 -4.76
N GLU A 46 -11.98 -1.23 -5.28
CA GLU A 46 -12.15 -1.51 -6.71
C GLU A 46 -12.03 -0.24 -7.56
N CYS A 47 -12.65 0.86 -7.12
CA CYS A 47 -12.54 2.17 -7.78
C CYS A 47 -11.08 2.66 -7.82
N VAL A 48 -10.38 2.65 -6.68
CA VAL A 48 -8.98 3.08 -6.59
C VAL A 48 -8.09 2.20 -7.47
N LYS A 49 -8.24 0.87 -7.42
CA LYS A 49 -7.47 -0.05 -8.27
C LYS A 49 -7.67 0.21 -9.75
N ARG A 50 -8.85 0.67 -10.18
CA ARG A 50 -9.10 1.08 -11.57
C ARG A 50 -8.36 2.38 -11.87
N ALA A 51 -8.55 3.42 -11.07
CA ALA A 51 -7.91 4.72 -11.27
C ALA A 51 -6.37 4.62 -11.28
N MET A 52 -5.77 3.76 -10.45
CA MET A 52 -4.33 3.50 -10.44
C MET A 52 -3.82 2.90 -11.76
N ARG A 53 -4.58 1.96 -12.35
CA ARG A 53 -4.25 1.35 -13.65
C ARG A 53 -4.32 2.38 -14.77
N GLU A 54 -5.33 3.23 -14.77
CA GLU A 54 -5.51 4.29 -15.77
C GLU A 54 -4.37 5.33 -15.71
N GLN A 55 -3.87 5.61 -14.50
CA GLN A 55 -2.74 6.52 -14.28
C GLN A 55 -1.36 5.84 -14.40
N LYS A 56 -1.30 4.56 -14.75
CA LYS A 56 -0.06 3.77 -14.88
C LYS A 56 0.80 3.78 -13.60
N ILE A 57 0.16 3.76 -12.44
CA ILE A 57 0.85 3.72 -11.15
C ILE A 57 1.09 2.24 -10.79
N GLU A 58 2.34 1.84 -10.79
CA GLU A 58 2.77 0.51 -10.34
C GLU A 58 2.91 0.51 -8.81
N LEU A 59 2.07 -0.28 -8.13
CA LEU A 59 2.26 -0.62 -6.73
C LEU A 59 3.45 -1.58 -6.63
N ARG A 60 4.63 -1.04 -6.39
CA ARG A 60 5.74 -1.86 -5.88
C ARG A 60 5.40 -2.22 -4.44
N GLU A 61 5.43 -3.50 -4.11
CA GLU A 61 5.40 -3.95 -2.73
C GLU A 61 6.60 -3.31 -2.03
N ILE A 62 6.33 -2.44 -1.06
CA ILE A 62 7.37 -1.91 -0.20
C ILE A 62 7.74 -3.07 0.72
N GLU A 63 8.95 -3.62 0.57
CA GLU A 63 9.50 -4.58 1.51
C GLU A 63 9.44 -3.94 2.90
N THR A 64 8.72 -4.57 3.83
CA THR A 64 8.62 -4.14 5.22
C THR A 64 9.98 -4.29 5.89
N ASP A 65 10.83 -3.27 5.74
CA ASP A 65 12.08 -3.14 6.49
C ASP A 65 11.77 -2.90 7.97
N TYR A 66 11.58 -3.97 8.73
CA TYR A 66 11.62 -3.93 10.20
C TYR A 66 13.08 -3.89 10.67
N THR A 67 13.85 -2.88 10.29
CA THR A 67 15.21 -2.74 10.84
C THR A 67 15.12 -2.18 12.26
N THR A 68 14.84 -3.02 13.25
CA THR A 68 15.26 -2.77 14.63
C THR A 68 16.78 -2.81 14.63
N ALA A 69 17.40 -1.64 14.78
CA ALA A 69 18.84 -1.48 14.77
C ALA A 69 19.53 -2.34 15.85
N SER A 70 20.41 -3.25 15.43
CA SER A 70 21.58 -3.67 16.21
C SER A 70 22.65 -4.30 15.30
N GLU A 71 23.74 -3.54 15.14
CA GLU A 71 25.15 -4.00 15.05
C GLU A 71 25.75 -4.43 13.70
N PHE A 72 26.76 -3.62 13.27
CA PHE A 72 28.06 -3.94 12.66
C PHE A 72 28.18 -5.26 11.83
N ASP A 73 28.67 -5.28 10.58
CA ASP A 73 29.90 -4.66 10.05
C ASP A 73 29.87 -4.54 8.51
N ASN A 74 30.57 -3.52 8.01
CA ASN A 74 30.95 -3.40 6.60
C ASN A 74 31.99 -4.47 6.24
N ASN A 75 31.73 -5.30 5.23
CA ASN A 75 32.81 -5.79 4.38
C ASN A 75 32.35 -6.33 3.02
N ASN A 76 32.83 -5.64 1.98
CA ASN A 76 33.36 -6.14 0.68
C ASN A 76 32.81 -7.45 0.10
N ASN A 77 32.47 -7.45 -1.19
CA ASN A 77 33.50 -7.54 -2.23
C ASN A 77 32.90 -7.39 -3.64
N SER A 78 33.58 -6.57 -4.42
CA SER A 78 33.64 -6.61 -5.89
C SER A 78 33.72 -8.06 -6.40
N SER A 79 32.92 -8.41 -7.41
CA SER A 79 33.30 -9.20 -8.59
C SER A 79 32.05 -9.73 -9.30
N THR A 80 31.74 -9.18 -10.47
CA THR A 80 31.31 -10.01 -11.61
C THR A 80 31.51 -9.27 -12.91
N THR A 81 32.73 -9.42 -13.41
CA THR A 81 33.08 -9.48 -14.83
C THR A 81 32.10 -10.35 -15.62
N GLY A 82 31.67 -9.88 -16.80
CA GLY A 82 31.00 -10.75 -17.76
C GLY A 82 30.23 -10.05 -18.89
N ASN A 83 30.76 -8.96 -19.47
CA ASN A 83 30.18 -8.45 -20.71
C ASN A 83 30.40 -9.46 -21.85
N SER A 84 29.31 -10.07 -22.30
CA SER A 84 29.24 -10.81 -23.56
C SER A 84 28.69 -9.89 -24.64
N ALA A 85 29.46 -9.66 -25.70
CA ALA A 85 28.95 -9.21 -27.00
C ALA A 85 29.89 -9.70 -28.12
N PRO A 86 29.35 -10.02 -29.31
CA PRO A 86 29.85 -11.09 -30.16
C PRO A 86 30.86 -10.62 -31.20
N ALA A 87 31.50 -11.60 -31.83
CA ALA A 87 32.38 -11.43 -32.96
C ALA A 87 31.58 -11.10 -34.25
N TRP A 88 32.11 -10.13 -34.99
CA TRP A 88 31.77 -9.66 -36.36
C TRP A 88 30.56 -8.75 -36.50
#